data_AF-A0A8B8F7M6-F1
#
_entry.id   AF-A0A8B8F7M6-F1
#
_cell.length_a   1.000
_cell.length_b   1.000
_cell.length_c   1.000
_cell.angle_alpha   90.00
_cell.angle_beta   90.00
_cell.angle_gamma   90.00
#
_symmetry.space_group_name_H-M   'P 1'
#
loop_
_entity.id
_entity.type
_entity.pdbx_description
1 polymer ?
#
loop_
_entity_poly.entity_id
_entity_poly.type
_entity_poly.pdbx_seq_one_letter_code
_entity_poly.pdbx_strand_id
1 'polypeptide(L)'
;MITVVADGQWSKRSYKTKYDALSGVATIIGYRTKKVMFIGIRNKYCVICQRSESKNENSINQHECFLNWTKASTSMKADGIVEGFLKSVEMHGLKYNRLI
;
A
#
# COMPACT_ATOMS: atom_id res chain seq x y z
N MET A 1 21.02 -13.43 0.02
CA MET A 1 20.51 -12.22 0.71
C MET A 1 20.90 -10.99 -0.08
N ILE A 2 20.08 -9.95 -0.14
CA ILE A 2 20.39 -8.71 -0.88
C ILE A 2 20.08 -7.44 -0.08
N THR A 3 20.79 -6.37 -0.44
CA THR A 3 20.46 -5.00 -0.02
C THR A 3 19.34 -4.43 -0.90
N VAL A 4 18.38 -3.77 -0.26
CA VAL A 4 17.26 -3.10 -0.91
C VAL A 4 17.19 -1.64 -0.47
N VAL A 5 16.55 -0.83 -1.31
CA VAL A 5 16.09 0.53 -0.99
C VAL A 5 14.58 0.46 -0.95
N ALA A 6 13.95 1.08 0.04
CA ALA A 6 12.50 1.16 0.09
C ALA A 6 12.07 2.62 0.15
N ASP A 7 11.04 2.92 -0.61
CA ASP A 7 10.34 4.18 -0.51
C ASP A 7 8.83 3.92 -0.47
N GLY A 8 8.07 4.96 -0.22
CA GLY A 8 6.64 4.89 -0.21
C GLY A 8 6.07 6.27 -0.01
N GLN A 9 4.90 6.45 -0.59
CA GLN A 9 4.23 7.72 -0.64
C GLN A 9 2.81 7.56 -0.10
N TRP A 10 2.41 8.58 0.66
CA TRP A 10 1.03 8.88 0.93
C TRP A 10 0.95 10.41 1.03
N SER A 11 -0.06 10.99 0.41
CA SER A 11 -0.11 12.45 0.25
C SER A 11 -0.89 13.10 1.39
N LYS A 12 -0.49 14.32 1.75
CA LYS A 12 -1.32 15.24 2.54
C LYS A 12 -1.72 16.43 1.69
N ARG A 13 -2.95 16.91 1.85
CA ARG A 13 -3.45 18.15 1.24
C ARG A 13 -3.82 19.13 2.34
N SER A 14 -3.41 20.39 2.22
CA SER A 14 -3.57 21.42 3.28
C SER A 14 -4.54 22.56 2.94
N TYR A 15 -5.34 22.45 1.88
CA TYR A 15 -6.26 23.53 1.51
C TYR A 15 -7.45 23.59 2.47
N LYS A 16 -7.61 24.70 3.19
CA LYS A 16 -8.60 24.95 4.26
C LYS A 16 -8.45 24.05 5.51
N THR A 17 -8.32 22.75 5.33
CA THR A 17 -8.07 21.77 6.40
C THR A 17 -6.99 20.76 5.99
N LYS A 18 -6.47 19.99 6.97
CA LYS A 18 -5.47 18.94 6.73
C LYS A 18 -6.17 17.64 6.36
N TYR A 19 -6.04 17.21 5.11
CA TYR A 19 -6.56 15.95 4.59
C TYR A 19 -5.45 14.93 4.37
N ASP A 20 -5.66 13.73 4.88
CA ASP A 20 -4.79 12.58 4.64
C ASP A 20 -5.25 11.79 3.40
N ALA A 21 -4.32 11.26 2.62
CA ALA A 21 -4.66 10.41 1.48
C ALA A 21 -5.42 9.15 1.90
N LEU A 22 -6.37 8.75 1.05
CA LEU A 22 -7.12 7.50 1.19
C LEU A 22 -6.34 6.30 0.66
N SER A 23 -5.26 6.53 -0.09
CA SER A 23 -4.35 5.48 -0.54
C SER A 23 -2.89 5.84 -0.28
N GLY A 24 -2.07 4.81 -0.19
CA GLY A 24 -0.64 4.89 -0.06
C GLY A 24 0.03 3.72 -0.77
N VAL A 25 1.26 3.95 -1.19
CA VAL A 25 2.09 2.95 -1.86
C VAL A 25 3.41 2.79 -1.13
N ALA A 26 3.92 1.57 -1.09
CA ALA A 26 5.27 1.25 -0.68
C ALA A 26 5.95 0.44 -1.78
N THR A 27 7.21 0.75 -2.07
CA THR A 27 7.99 0.11 -3.12
C THR A 27 9.33 -0.32 -2.56
N ILE A 28 9.75 -1.55 -2.86
CA ILE A 28 11.08 -2.07 -2.53
C ILE A 28 11.84 -2.29 -3.84
N ILE A 29 13.05 -1.75 -3.93
CA ILE A 29 13.90 -1.78 -5.11
C ILE A 29 15.23 -2.45 -4.75
N GLY A 30 15.70 -3.37 -5.59
CA GLY A 30 17.01 -3.99 -5.42
C GLY A 30 18.13 -2.97 -5.60
N TYR A 31 19.01 -2.81 -4.61
CA TYR A 31 20.02 -1.75 -4.64
C TYR A 31 20.99 -1.88 -5.82
N ARG A 32 21.42 -3.11 -6.15
CA ARG A 32 22.34 -3.39 -7.27
C ARG A 32 21.62 -3.46 -8.61
N THR A 33 20.50 -4.16 -8.67
CA THR A 33 19.77 -4.44 -9.93
C THR A 33 18.91 -3.26 -10.39
N LYS A 34 18.58 -2.34 -9.48
CA LYS A 34 17.61 -1.25 -9.68
C LYS A 34 16.23 -1.73 -10.11
N LYS A 35 15.94 -3.03 -9.96
CA LYS A 35 14.65 -3.63 -10.28
C LYS A 35 13.68 -3.46 -9.12
N VAL A 36 12.42 -3.23 -9.46
CA VAL A 36 11.32 -3.25 -8.49
C VAL A 36 11.12 -4.68 -8.03
N MET A 37 11.28 -4.90 -6.73
CA MET A 37 11.12 -6.21 -6.11
C MET A 37 9.74 -6.36 -5.46
N PHE A 38 9.11 -5.25 -5.07
CA PHE A 38 7.79 -5.28 -4.44
C PHE A 38 7.08 -3.94 -4.60
N ILE A 39 5.76 -3.99 -4.77
CA ILE A 39 4.84 -2.85 -4.67
C ILE A 39 3.70 -3.27 -3.74
N GLY A 40 3.54 -2.57 -2.63
CA GLY A 40 2.44 -2.74 -1.69
C GLY A 40 1.52 -1.53 -1.76
N ILE A 41 0.24 -1.77 -2.05
CA ILE A 41 -0.78 -0.72 -2.09
C ILE A 41 -1.69 -0.87 -0.88
N ARG A 42 -1.95 0.25 -0.18
CA ARG A 42 -2.92 0.36 0.90
C ARG A 42 -3.98 1.35 0.49
N ASN A 43 -5.25 0.95 0.60
CA ASN A 43 -6.36 1.74 0.14
C ASN A 43 -7.56 1.63 1.10
N LYS A 44 -8.06 2.79 1.50
CA LYS A 44 -9.22 2.99 2.37
C LYS A 44 -10.51 3.23 1.59
N TYR A 45 -10.41 3.37 0.27
CA TYR A 45 -11.50 3.84 -0.56
C TYR A 45 -11.78 2.89 -1.72
N CYS A 46 -13.03 2.44 -1.80
CA CYS A 46 -13.56 1.79 -2.98
C CYS A 46 -14.78 2.56 -3.47
N VAL A 47 -14.78 2.99 -4.73
CA VAL A 47 -15.87 3.79 -5.30
C VAL A 47 -17.19 3.01 -5.35
N ILE A 48 -17.13 1.69 -5.56
CA ILE A 48 -18.32 0.84 -5.60
C ILE A 48 -18.93 0.74 -4.20
N CYS A 49 -18.12 0.44 -3.18
CA CYS A 49 -18.56 0.41 -1.78
C CYS A 49 -19.14 1.77 -1.34
N GLN A 50 -18.44 2.87 -1.62
CA GLN A 50 -18.87 4.21 -1.24
C GLN A 50 -20.23 4.57 -1.85
N ARG A 51 -20.44 4.21 -3.13
CA ARG A 51 -21.71 4.47 -3.83
C ARG A 51 -22.85 3.62 -3.28
N SER A 52 -22.59 2.35 -2.98
CA SER A 52 -23.57 1.44 -2.37
C SER A 52 -24.04 1.99 -1.03
N GLU A 53 -23.09 2.41 -0.18
CA GLU A 53 -23.36 3.03 1.12
C GLU A 53 -24.17 4.32 0.97
N SER A 54 -23.79 5.18 0.03
CA SER A 54 -24.50 6.45 -0.21
C SER A 54 -25.95 6.27 -0.68
N LYS A 55 -26.28 5.13 -1.29
CA LYS A 55 -27.62 4.80 -1.79
C LYS A 55 -28.43 3.91 -0.83
N ASN A 56 -27.85 3.51 0.31
CA ASN A 56 -28.43 2.48 1.21
C ASN A 56 -28.74 1.16 0.49
N GLU A 57 -27.99 0.84 -0.57
CA GLU A 57 -28.11 -0.43 -1.28
C GLU A 57 -27.24 -1.46 -0.54
N ASN A 58 -27.88 -2.43 0.12
CA ASN A 58 -27.19 -3.52 0.82
C ASN A 58 -26.62 -4.59 -0.13
N SER A 59 -27.07 -4.61 -1.39
CA SER A 59 -26.56 -5.52 -2.42
C SER A 59 -25.35 -4.89 -3.10
N ILE A 60 -24.17 -5.06 -2.48
CA ILE A 60 -22.92 -4.79 -3.17
C ILE A 60 -22.84 -5.76 -4.36
N ASN A 61 -22.93 -5.24 -5.59
CA ASN A 61 -22.59 -6.03 -6.77
C ASN A 61 -21.21 -6.65 -6.54
N GLN A 62 -21.09 -7.97 -6.75
CA GLN A 62 -19.82 -8.67 -6.61
C GLN A 62 -18.77 -7.93 -7.45
N HIS A 63 -17.74 -7.42 -6.79
CA HIS A 63 -16.66 -6.68 -7.43
C HIS A 63 -15.35 -6.97 -6.72
N GLU A 64 -14.25 -6.74 -7.43
CA GLU A 64 -12.92 -6.77 -6.85
C GLU A 64 -12.72 -5.55 -5.95
N CYS A 65 -12.86 -5.77 -4.63
CA CYS A 65 -12.74 -4.70 -3.65
C CYS A 65 -11.28 -4.48 -3.29
N PHE A 66 -10.76 -3.30 -3.61
CA PHE A 66 -9.40 -2.89 -3.24
C PHE A 66 -9.31 -2.25 -1.84
N LEU A 67 -10.38 -2.29 -1.03
CA LEU A 67 -10.36 -1.78 0.33
C LEU A 67 -9.61 -2.76 1.23
N ASN A 68 -8.35 -2.47 1.48
CA ASN A 68 -7.44 -3.34 2.21
C ASN A 68 -6.75 -2.64 3.39
N TRP A 69 -7.22 -1.44 3.76
CA TRP A 69 -6.63 -0.63 4.81
C TRP A 69 -7.65 0.12 5.64
N THR A 70 -7.55 -0.01 6.97
CA THR A 70 -8.47 0.61 7.94
C THR A 70 -7.74 1.47 8.99
N LYS A 71 -6.41 1.42 9.05
CA LYS A 71 -5.57 2.13 10.03
C LYS A 71 -5.25 3.56 9.59
N ALA A 72 -4.41 4.28 10.34
CA ALA A 72 -3.96 5.63 9.97
C ALA A 72 -3.28 5.66 8.58
N SER A 73 -3.40 6.76 7.83
CA SER A 73 -2.76 6.87 6.51
C SER A 73 -1.23 6.99 6.64
N THR A 74 -0.76 7.60 7.73
CA THR A 74 0.66 7.69 8.10
C THR A 74 1.37 6.35 8.17
N SER A 75 0.67 5.27 8.53
CA SER A 75 1.25 3.93 8.71
C SER A 75 1.22 3.07 7.45
N MET A 76 0.62 3.53 6.34
CA MET A 76 0.52 2.76 5.09
C MET A 76 1.89 2.38 4.52
N LYS A 77 2.84 3.33 4.54
CA LYS A 77 4.20 3.12 4.03
C LYS A 77 4.92 2.01 4.81
N ALA A 78 4.98 2.14 6.13
CA ALA A 78 5.69 1.20 6.98
C ALA A 78 5.10 -0.20 6.86
N ASP A 79 3.77 -0.31 6.86
CA ASP A 79 3.07 -1.59 6.72
C ASP A 79 3.32 -2.25 5.36
N GLY A 80 3.28 -1.47 4.27
CA GLY A 80 3.62 -1.98 2.94
C GLY A 80 5.07 -2.48 2.85
N ILE A 81 6.03 -1.80 3.50
CA ILE A 81 7.42 -2.28 3.55
C ILE A 81 7.52 -3.59 4.33
N VAL A 82 6.85 -3.70 5.48
CA VAL A 82 6.82 -4.94 6.28
C VAL A 82 6.26 -6.11 5.46
N GLU A 83 5.15 -5.91 4.76
CA GLU A 83 4.58 -6.93 3.85
C GLU A 83 5.61 -7.37 2.80
N GLY A 84 6.29 -6.41 2.17
CA GLY A 84 7.30 -6.72 1.15
C GLY A 84 8.48 -7.53 1.69
N PHE A 85 8.90 -7.29 2.93
CA PHE A 85 9.93 -8.10 3.59
C PHE A 85 9.43 -9.50 3.93
N LEU A 86 8.19 -9.65 4.39
CA LEU A 86 7.60 -10.96 4.70
C LEU A 86 7.44 -11.83 3.44
N LYS A 87 7.07 -11.22 2.31
CA LYS A 87 6.85 -11.92 1.03
C LYS A 87 8.13 -12.17 0.23
N SER A 88 9.29 -11.69 0.66
CA SER A 88 10.50 -11.71 -0.17
C SER A 88 10.93 -13.13 -0.58
N VAL A 89 10.78 -14.10 0.33
CA VAL A 89 11.17 -15.50 0.09
C VAL A 89 10.16 -16.20 -0.81
N GLU A 90 8.87 -15.96 -0.59
CA GLU A 90 7.80 -16.52 -1.41
C GLU A 90 7.87 -16.02 -2.86
N MET A 91 8.04 -14.71 -3.05
CA MET A 91 8.04 -14.09 -4.37
C MET A 91 9.34 -14.31 -5.16
N HIS A 92 10.50 -14.27 -4.48
CA HIS A 92 11.81 -14.19 -5.14
C HIS A 92 12.82 -15.23 -4.67
N GLY A 93 12.44 -16.12 -3.74
CA GLY A 93 13.35 -17.14 -3.19
C GLY A 93 14.54 -16.56 -2.41
N LEU A 94 14.47 -15.30 -1.97
CA LEU A 94 15.59 -14.63 -1.32
C LEU A 94 15.16 -13.74 -0.16
N LYS A 95 16.09 -13.48 0.76
CA LYS A 95 15.89 -12.63 1.93
C LYS A 95 16.49 -11.23 1.72
N TYR A 96 15.76 -10.19 2.05
CA TYR A 96 16.29 -8.83 2.17
C TYR A 96 16.99 -8.69 3.52
N ASN A 97 18.29 -8.38 3.55
CA ASN A 97 19.06 -8.33 4.80
C ASN A 97 19.41 -6.91 5.25
N ARG A 98 19.35 -5.94 4.35
CA ARG A 98 19.69 -4.55 4.63
C ARG A 98 18.79 -3.63 3.83
N LEU A 99 18.17 -2.69 4.54
CA LEU A 99 17.47 -1.54 3.99
C LEU A 99 18.41 -0.33 4.08
N ILE A 100 18.60 0.40 2.97
CA ILE A 100 19.37 1.66 2.91
C ILE A 100 18.47 2.74 2.33
#